data_AF-A0A946YJH9-F1
#
_entry.id   AF-A0A946YJH9-F1
#
_cell.length_a   1.000
_cell.length_b   1.000
_cell.length_c   1.000
_cell.angle_alpha   90.00
_cell.angle_beta   90.00
_cell.angle_gamma   90.00
#
_symmetry.space_group_name_H-M   'P 1'
#
loop_
_entity.id
_entity.type
_entity.pdbx_description
1 polymer ?
#
loop_
_entity_poly.entity_id
_entity_poly.type
_entity_poly.pdbx_seq_one_letter_code
_entity_poly.pdbx_strand_id
1 'polypeptide(L)'
;IRSMMQAVYQAENIGHFGLGYSEYTHFTSPIRRYPDLLVHRAIRFLLRSKKGNRHLRKSTAAGLLERSEIYPYNPRQIAELGDNCSVTERRADSASYDVIDWLKCEYMQSRVGDEFDGTIASVTGFGLFVELDGIYIEGLVHITALDNDYYHFDAISHVLTGERTGKRYHMGDSVRVKVAAVSLDERKIDLVMVGAAATSGRKRGSSKKSSRKTSATGRSSAKNTSSKRSSRDQKDSDNRRPRKSTNKSAGNVKGEGKGKGKGKGKGNAKARANAKGSANSRSRKPGSRR
;
A
#
# COMPACT_ATOMS: atom_id res chain seq x y z
N ILE A 1 -1.81 -5.28 -2.30
CA ILE A 1 -2.72 -4.13 -2.08
C ILE A 1 -1.97 -2.94 -1.48
N ARG A 2 -1.23 -3.09 -0.37
CA ARG A 2 -0.48 -2.01 0.31
C ARG A 2 0.60 -1.29 -0.52
N SER A 3 0.98 -1.81 -1.69
CA SER A 3 1.91 -1.17 -2.63
C SER A 3 1.25 -0.28 -3.69
N MET A 4 -0.08 -0.28 -3.76
CA MET A 4 -0.83 0.49 -4.75
C MET A 4 -1.03 1.94 -4.29
N MET A 5 -0.99 2.87 -5.23
CA MET A 5 -1.35 4.26 -4.96
C MET A 5 -2.85 4.38 -4.70
N GLN A 6 -3.22 5.33 -3.84
CA GLN A 6 -4.62 5.66 -3.59
C GLN A 6 -5.23 6.35 -4.82
N ALA A 7 -6.44 5.97 -5.19
CA ALA A 7 -7.19 6.63 -6.26
C ALA A 7 -7.63 8.04 -5.83
N VAL A 8 -7.69 8.97 -6.78
CA VAL A 8 -8.07 10.38 -6.55
C VAL A 8 -8.93 10.90 -7.70
N TYR A 9 -9.74 11.92 -7.41
CA TYR A 9 -10.42 12.70 -8.43
C TYR A 9 -9.48 13.77 -8.99
N GLN A 10 -9.35 13.82 -10.30
CA GLN A 10 -8.49 14.74 -11.01
C GLN A 10 -9.11 15.15 -12.35
N ALA A 11 -8.79 16.35 -12.81
CA ALA A 11 -9.30 16.87 -14.08
C ALA A 11 -8.66 16.18 -15.29
N GLU A 12 -7.41 15.75 -15.16
CA GLU A 12 -6.66 15.06 -16.20
C GLU A 12 -6.86 13.54 -16.10
N ASN A 13 -7.16 12.89 -17.22
CA ASN A 13 -7.32 11.45 -17.26
C ASN A 13 -5.96 10.76 -17.45
N ILE A 14 -5.48 10.07 -16.42
CA ILE A 14 -4.27 9.23 -16.49
C ILE A 14 -4.59 7.72 -16.49
N GLY A 15 -5.88 7.36 -16.63
CA GLY A 15 -6.37 5.99 -16.53
C GLY A 15 -6.55 5.50 -15.09
N HIS A 16 -7.03 4.26 -14.96
CA HIS A 16 -7.30 3.63 -13.67
C HIS A 16 -6.60 2.26 -13.57
N PHE A 17 -5.40 2.25 -12.99
CA PHE A 17 -4.54 1.06 -12.89
C PHE A 17 -5.25 -0.15 -12.27
N GLY A 18 -5.92 0.02 -11.12
CA GLY A 18 -6.59 -1.09 -10.42
C GLY A 18 -7.76 -1.72 -11.16
N LEU A 19 -8.28 -1.06 -12.21
CA LEU A 19 -9.38 -1.57 -13.03
C LEU A 19 -8.94 -1.93 -14.45
N GLY A 20 -7.71 -1.57 -14.85
CA GLY A 20 -7.21 -1.80 -16.20
C GLY A 20 -7.88 -0.96 -17.30
N TYR A 21 -8.52 0.16 -16.96
CA TYR A 21 -9.16 1.04 -17.94
C TYR A 21 -8.32 2.27 -18.26
N SER A 22 -8.30 2.67 -19.54
CA SER A 22 -7.65 3.91 -20.00
C SER A 22 -8.43 5.17 -19.60
N GLU A 23 -9.75 5.06 -19.41
CA GLU A 23 -10.62 6.16 -19.00
C GLU A 23 -11.62 5.64 -17.97
N TYR A 24 -11.75 6.35 -16.85
CA TYR A 24 -12.71 6.01 -15.80
C TYR A 24 -13.17 7.25 -15.05
N THR A 25 -14.46 7.30 -14.72
CA THR A 25 -15.03 8.32 -13.82
C THR A 25 -16.22 7.76 -13.08
N HIS A 26 -16.46 8.25 -11.86
CA HIS A 26 -17.70 7.97 -11.14
C HIS A 26 -18.89 8.70 -11.75
N PHE A 27 -20.04 8.04 -11.82
CA PHE A 27 -21.28 8.58 -12.41
C PHE A 27 -22.57 8.09 -11.72
N THR A 28 -22.57 6.89 -11.16
CA THR A 28 -23.78 6.18 -10.74
C THR A 28 -24.35 6.57 -9.37
N SER A 29 -23.75 7.53 -8.65
CA SER A 29 -24.17 7.86 -7.27
C SER A 29 -24.14 9.36 -6.93
N PRO A 30 -24.83 10.22 -7.71
CA PRO A 30 -24.84 11.68 -7.50
C PRO A 30 -25.45 12.14 -6.16
N ILE A 31 -26.25 11.30 -5.50
CA ILE A 31 -26.83 11.61 -4.18
C ILE A 31 -25.77 11.61 -3.08
N ARG A 32 -24.76 10.74 -3.18
CA ARG A 32 -23.75 10.50 -2.11
C ARG A 32 -22.33 10.86 -2.52
N ARG A 33 -22.10 11.25 -3.77
CA ARG A 33 -20.78 11.66 -4.29
C ARG A 33 -20.93 12.90 -5.17
N TYR A 34 -20.26 13.97 -4.77
CA TYR A 34 -20.28 15.23 -5.50
C TYR A 34 -19.63 15.15 -6.90
N PRO A 35 -18.55 14.37 -7.13
CA PRO A 35 -17.99 14.19 -8.47
C PRO A 35 -19.00 13.65 -9.49
N ASP A 36 -19.83 12.66 -9.11
CA ASP A 36 -20.89 12.14 -9.96
C ASP A 36 -21.87 13.25 -10.36
N LEU A 37 -22.25 14.15 -9.44
CA LEU A 37 -23.12 15.30 -9.75
C LEU A 37 -22.51 16.23 -10.81
N LEU A 38 -21.19 16.48 -10.75
CA LEU A 38 -20.49 17.28 -11.75
C LEU A 38 -20.50 16.60 -13.13
N VAL A 39 -20.32 15.27 -13.17
CA VAL A 39 -20.42 14.49 -14.40
C VAL A 39 -21.84 14.52 -14.98
N HIS A 40 -22.86 14.37 -14.13
CA HIS A 40 -24.28 14.52 -14.55
C HIS A 40 -24.55 15.90 -15.16
N ARG A 41 -24.04 16.98 -14.54
CA ARG A 41 -24.14 18.35 -15.06
C ARG A 41 -23.43 18.49 -16.41
N ALA A 42 -22.22 17.94 -16.55
CA ALA A 42 -21.45 17.97 -17.79
C ALA A 42 -22.17 17.24 -18.93
N ILE A 43 -22.64 16.01 -18.69
CA ILE A 43 -23.37 15.21 -19.69
C ILE A 43 -24.66 15.92 -20.11
N ARG A 44 -25.44 16.43 -19.15
CA ARG A 44 -26.68 17.15 -19.44
C ARG A 44 -26.45 18.43 -20.24
N PHE A 45 -25.36 19.15 -19.96
CA PHE A 45 -24.92 20.28 -20.78
C PHE A 45 -24.57 19.84 -22.21
N LEU A 46 -23.73 18.82 -22.36
CA LEU A 46 -23.28 18.31 -23.66
C LEU A 46 -24.46 17.86 -24.55
N LEU A 47 -25.46 17.19 -23.99
CA LEU A 47 -26.65 16.72 -24.71
C LEU A 47 -27.64 17.84 -25.12
N ARG A 48 -27.62 18.98 -24.43
CA ARG A 48 -28.56 20.10 -24.61
C ARG A 48 -27.88 21.41 -25.05
N SER A 49 -26.61 21.35 -25.46
CA SER A 49 -25.88 22.54 -25.92
C SER A 49 -26.14 22.83 -27.41
N LYS A 50 -25.96 24.10 -27.82
CA LYS A 50 -26.03 24.52 -29.23
C LYS A 50 -24.93 23.88 -30.08
N LYS A 51 -23.74 23.66 -29.52
CA LYS A 51 -22.61 23.01 -30.23
C LYS A 51 -22.86 21.50 -30.37
N GLY A 52 -22.73 20.98 -31.59
CA GLY A 52 -22.82 19.54 -31.86
C GLY A 52 -21.48 18.85 -31.65
N ASN A 53 -21.52 17.57 -31.29
CA ASN A 53 -20.35 16.70 -31.31
C ASN A 53 -20.69 15.45 -32.11
N ARG A 54 -19.75 14.95 -32.93
CA ARG A 54 -19.95 13.78 -33.80
C ARG A 54 -20.36 12.53 -33.02
N HIS A 55 -19.94 12.44 -31.76
CA HIS A 55 -20.20 11.30 -30.89
C HIS A 55 -21.45 11.46 -30.00
N LEU A 56 -22.20 12.57 -30.14
CA LEU A 56 -23.36 12.87 -29.30
C LEU A 56 -24.61 13.04 -30.15
N ARG A 57 -25.62 12.22 -29.88
CA ARG A 57 -26.97 12.44 -30.39
C ARG A 57 -27.68 13.41 -29.46
N LYS A 58 -28.05 14.58 -29.96
CA LYS A 58 -28.72 15.60 -29.15
C LYS A 58 -30.10 15.15 -28.70
N SER A 59 -30.52 15.62 -27.53
CA SER A 59 -31.91 15.45 -27.11
C SER A 59 -32.79 16.41 -27.93
N THR A 60 -33.71 15.86 -28.71
CA THR A 60 -34.72 16.63 -29.46
C THR A 60 -35.92 17.01 -28.59
N ALA A 61 -36.12 16.33 -27.46
CA ALA A 61 -37.28 16.49 -26.58
C ALA A 61 -37.11 17.58 -25.51
N ALA A 62 -35.90 18.09 -25.27
CA ALA A 62 -35.61 19.06 -24.22
C ALA A 62 -34.97 20.34 -24.77
N GLY A 63 -35.38 21.49 -24.24
CA GLY A 63 -34.86 22.80 -24.66
C GLY A 63 -33.35 22.95 -24.47
N LEU A 64 -32.74 23.90 -25.17
CA LEU A 64 -31.31 24.20 -25.06
C LEU A 64 -30.96 24.70 -23.64
N LEU A 65 -29.74 24.42 -23.20
CA LEU A 65 -29.18 24.96 -21.95
C LEU A 65 -27.88 25.73 -22.25
N GLU A 66 -27.73 26.87 -21.58
CA GLU A 66 -26.49 27.64 -21.62
C GLU A 66 -25.49 27.09 -20.58
N ARG A 67 -24.19 27.22 -20.89
CA ARG A 67 -23.12 26.65 -20.03
C ARG A 67 -23.15 27.27 -18.63
N SER A 68 -23.42 28.56 -18.55
CA SER A 68 -23.50 29.33 -17.30
C SER A 68 -24.57 28.82 -16.33
N GLU A 69 -25.63 28.18 -16.83
CA GLU A 69 -26.75 27.73 -16.00
C GLU A 69 -26.48 26.39 -15.32
N ILE A 70 -25.84 25.46 -16.04
CA ILE A 70 -25.73 24.06 -15.59
C ILE A 70 -24.29 23.60 -15.33
N TYR A 71 -23.31 24.15 -16.06
CA TYR A 71 -21.91 23.76 -15.94
C TYR A 71 -20.97 24.99 -15.98
N PRO A 72 -21.11 25.93 -15.02
CA PRO A 72 -20.36 27.19 -14.97
C PRO A 72 -18.93 27.02 -14.44
N TYR A 73 -18.26 25.93 -14.81
CA TYR A 73 -16.92 25.60 -14.31
C TYR A 73 -15.88 25.83 -15.39
N ASN A 74 -14.80 26.51 -15.00
CA ASN A 74 -13.56 26.57 -15.77
C ASN A 74 -12.62 25.41 -15.38
N PRO A 75 -11.57 25.10 -16.18
CA PRO A 75 -10.68 23.97 -15.91
C PRO A 75 -10.00 24.04 -14.54
N ARG A 76 -9.64 25.25 -14.08
CA ARG A 76 -9.02 25.46 -12.77
C ARG A 76 -9.97 25.09 -11.63
N GLN A 77 -11.23 25.53 -11.71
CA GLN A 77 -12.26 25.18 -10.72
C GLN A 77 -12.54 23.68 -10.68
N ILE A 78 -12.49 22.99 -11.82
CA ILE A 78 -12.64 21.52 -11.85
C ILE A 78 -11.47 20.83 -11.15
N ALA A 79 -10.23 21.30 -11.34
CA ALA A 79 -9.08 20.77 -10.62
C ALA A 79 -9.22 20.98 -9.11
N GLU A 80 -9.54 22.21 -8.67
CA GLU A 80 -9.77 22.54 -7.26
C GLU A 80 -10.91 21.70 -6.65
N LEU A 81 -11.98 21.45 -7.41
CA LEU A 81 -13.07 20.55 -6.98
C LEU A 81 -12.63 19.09 -6.87
N GLY A 82 -11.77 18.62 -7.77
CA GLY A 82 -11.19 17.27 -7.70
C GLY A 82 -10.36 17.06 -6.44
N ASP A 83 -9.49 18.03 -6.12
CA ASP A 83 -8.69 18.02 -4.89
C ASP A 83 -9.59 18.02 -3.65
N ASN A 84 -10.56 18.93 -3.61
CA ASN A 84 -11.50 19.04 -2.49
C ASN A 84 -12.30 17.75 -2.31
N CYS A 85 -12.83 17.16 -3.38
CA CYS A 85 -13.59 15.91 -3.30
C CYS A 85 -12.72 14.78 -2.75
N SER A 86 -11.47 14.66 -3.23
CA SER A 86 -10.52 13.65 -2.77
C SER A 86 -10.13 13.83 -1.29
N VAL A 87 -9.94 15.08 -0.83
CA VAL A 87 -9.69 15.39 0.59
C VAL A 87 -10.92 15.03 1.43
N THR A 88 -12.12 15.38 0.98
CA THR A 88 -13.35 15.09 1.73
C THR A 88 -13.65 13.60 1.82
N GLU A 89 -13.33 12.82 0.78
CA GLU A 89 -13.42 11.36 0.79
C GLU A 89 -12.50 10.78 1.86
N ARG A 90 -11.20 11.14 1.83
CA ARG A 90 -10.25 10.71 2.87
C ARG A 90 -10.70 11.09 4.28
N ARG A 91 -11.22 12.31 4.45
CA ARG A 91 -11.73 12.77 5.74
C ARG A 91 -12.91 11.93 6.23
N ALA A 92 -13.83 11.56 5.33
CA ALA A 92 -14.98 10.72 5.66
C ALA A 92 -14.54 9.29 6.05
N ASP A 93 -13.58 8.72 5.32
CA ASP A 93 -13.00 7.41 5.65
C ASP A 93 -12.29 7.44 7.02
N SER A 94 -11.44 8.44 7.28
CA SER A 94 -10.77 8.60 8.59
C SER A 94 -11.78 8.69 9.73
N ALA A 95 -12.83 9.49 9.58
CA ALA A 95 -13.87 9.59 10.60
C ALA A 95 -14.63 8.27 10.82
N SER A 96 -14.82 7.49 9.76
CA SER A 96 -15.47 6.17 9.86
C SER A 96 -14.57 5.16 10.59
N TYR A 97 -13.28 5.14 10.27
CA TYR A 97 -12.30 4.30 10.97
C TYR A 97 -12.21 4.66 12.45
N ASP A 98 -12.18 5.94 12.78
CA ASP A 98 -12.17 6.43 14.16
C ASP A 98 -13.34 5.88 15.01
N VAL A 99 -14.55 5.85 14.44
CA VAL A 99 -15.74 5.31 15.11
C VAL A 99 -15.66 3.79 15.21
N ILE A 100 -15.22 3.11 14.15
CA ILE A 100 -15.04 1.66 14.15
C ILE A 100 -14.01 1.25 15.21
N ASP A 101 -12.89 1.94 15.31
CA ASP A 101 -11.84 1.64 16.29
C ASP A 101 -12.33 1.84 17.72
N TRP A 102 -13.13 2.87 17.95
CA TRP A 102 -13.80 3.08 19.24
C TRP A 102 -14.77 1.93 19.57
N LEU A 103 -15.62 1.52 18.61
CA LEU A 103 -16.56 0.39 18.79
C LEU A 103 -15.83 -0.94 19.02
N LYS A 104 -14.70 -1.16 18.33
CA LYS A 104 -13.84 -2.34 18.56
C LYS A 104 -13.29 -2.34 19.98
N CYS A 105 -12.83 -1.20 20.48
CA CYS A 105 -12.36 -1.08 21.86
C CYS A 105 -13.49 -1.33 22.86
N GLU A 106 -14.67 -0.71 22.66
CA GLU A 106 -15.85 -0.94 23.51
C GLU A 106 -16.22 -2.43 23.56
N TYR A 107 -16.23 -3.11 22.42
CA TYR A 107 -16.49 -4.55 22.33
C TYR A 107 -15.47 -5.37 23.14
N MET A 108 -14.19 -5.00 23.07
CA MET A 108 -13.10 -5.73 23.72
C MET A 108 -12.98 -5.48 25.23
N GLN A 109 -13.60 -4.42 25.78
CA GLN A 109 -13.57 -4.17 27.23
C GLN A 109 -14.11 -5.33 28.06
N SER A 110 -15.17 -5.98 27.57
CA SER A 110 -15.79 -7.13 28.24
C SER A 110 -14.96 -8.43 28.14
N ARG A 111 -13.89 -8.43 27.34
CA ARG A 111 -13.05 -9.59 27.02
C ARG A 111 -11.60 -9.43 27.50
N VAL A 112 -11.36 -8.48 28.41
CA VAL A 112 -10.05 -8.33 29.05
C VAL A 112 -9.75 -9.58 29.85
N GLY A 113 -8.59 -10.20 29.58
CA GLY A 113 -8.17 -11.44 30.22
C GLY A 113 -8.34 -12.69 29.34
N ASP A 114 -9.13 -12.61 28.27
CA ASP A 114 -9.37 -13.72 27.34
C ASP A 114 -8.18 -13.93 26.39
N GLU A 115 -8.01 -15.17 25.94
CA GLU A 115 -6.99 -15.57 24.97
C GLU A 115 -7.61 -15.78 23.59
N PHE A 116 -6.91 -15.31 22.57
CA PHE A 116 -7.31 -15.39 21.18
C PHE A 116 -6.15 -15.89 20.32
N ASP A 117 -6.47 -16.68 19.32
CA ASP A 117 -5.58 -16.90 18.19
C ASP A 117 -5.66 -15.69 17.26
N GLY A 118 -4.53 -15.30 16.68
CA GLY A 118 -4.46 -14.16 15.79
C GLY A 118 -3.28 -14.23 14.85
N THR A 119 -3.28 -13.34 13.86
CA THR A 119 -2.26 -13.25 12.83
C THR A 119 -1.55 -11.90 12.90
N ILE A 120 -0.22 -11.89 12.79
CA ILE A 120 0.55 -10.64 12.79
C ILE A 120 0.23 -9.84 11.52
N ALA A 121 -0.52 -8.76 11.65
CA ALA A 121 -0.95 -7.88 10.55
C ALA A 121 0.13 -6.87 10.14
N SER A 122 0.96 -6.44 11.10
CA SER A 122 2.08 -5.52 10.87
C SER A 122 3.15 -5.67 11.93
N VAL A 123 4.40 -5.41 11.54
CA VAL A 123 5.58 -5.44 12.41
C VAL A 123 6.21 -4.06 12.41
N THR A 124 6.50 -3.54 13.60
CA THR A 124 7.15 -2.25 13.80
C THR A 124 8.32 -2.39 14.78
N GLY A 125 9.18 -1.37 14.86
CA GLY A 125 10.30 -1.38 15.80
C GLY A 125 9.91 -1.38 17.28
N PHE A 126 8.70 -0.94 17.62
CA PHE A 126 8.22 -0.88 19.00
C PHE A 126 7.25 -2.01 19.38
N GLY A 127 6.85 -2.86 18.43
CA GLY A 127 5.90 -3.92 18.69
C GLY A 127 5.28 -4.57 17.46
N LEU A 128 4.35 -5.48 17.72
CA LEU A 128 3.64 -6.28 16.74
C LEU A 128 2.14 -5.94 16.78
N PHE A 129 1.54 -5.67 15.63
CA PHE A 129 0.09 -5.55 15.51
C PHE A 129 -0.47 -6.92 15.14
N VAL A 130 -1.34 -7.45 15.99
CA VAL A 130 -1.95 -8.77 15.83
C VAL A 130 -3.45 -8.58 15.59
N GLU A 131 -3.93 -9.10 14.46
CA GLU A 131 -5.35 -9.18 14.15
C GLU A 131 -5.91 -10.47 14.76
N LEU A 132 -6.97 -10.35 15.57
CA LEU A 132 -7.61 -11.47 16.24
C LEU A 132 -8.53 -12.24 15.27
N ASP A 133 -8.37 -13.56 15.21
CA ASP A 133 -9.11 -14.41 14.30
C ASP A 133 -10.61 -14.45 14.67
N GLY A 134 -11.47 -14.32 13.66
CA GLY A 134 -12.94 -14.38 13.82
C GLY A 134 -13.60 -13.08 14.28
N ILE A 135 -12.85 -12.14 14.87
CA ILE A 135 -13.37 -10.84 15.32
C ILE A 135 -12.79 -9.69 14.48
N TYR A 136 -11.64 -9.88 13.81
CA TYR A 136 -10.99 -8.89 12.93
C TYR A 136 -10.68 -7.57 13.65
N ILE A 137 -10.26 -7.68 14.91
CA ILE A 137 -9.84 -6.57 15.75
C ILE A 137 -8.33 -6.63 15.86
N GLU A 138 -7.66 -5.49 15.66
CA GLU A 138 -6.23 -5.38 15.81
C GLU A 138 -5.88 -4.91 17.23
N GLY A 139 -4.84 -5.50 17.81
CA GLY A 139 -4.24 -5.04 19.06
C GLY A 139 -2.72 -5.01 18.98
N LEU A 140 -2.09 -4.27 19.88
CA LEU A 140 -0.65 -4.06 19.93
C LEU A 140 -0.02 -4.95 21.00
N VAL A 141 0.95 -5.78 20.59
CA VAL A 141 1.92 -6.38 21.49
C VAL A 141 3.14 -5.48 21.52
N HIS A 142 3.33 -4.76 22.63
CA HIS A 142 4.51 -3.92 22.80
C HIS A 142 5.79 -4.77 22.97
N ILE A 143 6.93 -4.28 22.51
CA ILE A 143 8.23 -4.99 22.57
C ILE A 143 8.61 -5.39 24.01
N THR A 144 8.19 -4.63 25.02
CA THR A 144 8.45 -4.95 26.44
C THR A 144 7.58 -6.08 26.99
N ALA A 145 6.47 -6.40 26.32
CA ALA A 145 5.62 -7.54 26.64
C ALA A 145 6.10 -8.83 25.95
N LEU A 146 7.11 -8.74 25.08
CA LEU A 146 7.81 -9.89 24.54
C LEU A 146 8.85 -10.41 25.55
N ASP A 147 9.47 -11.53 25.21
CA ASP A 147 10.56 -12.08 26.04
C ASP A 147 11.70 -11.07 26.19
N ASN A 148 12.38 -11.11 27.33
CA ASN A 148 13.46 -10.19 27.65
C ASN A 148 14.68 -10.42 26.72
N ASP A 149 14.66 -9.77 25.57
CA ASP A 149 15.64 -9.86 24.49
C ASP A 149 15.81 -8.50 23.79
N TYR A 150 16.93 -8.33 23.10
CA TYR A 150 17.15 -7.18 22.23
C TYR A 150 16.62 -7.50 20.84
N TYR A 151 15.64 -6.72 20.37
CA TYR A 151 14.98 -6.98 19.09
C TYR A 151 15.46 -6.04 18.00
N HIS A 152 15.88 -6.61 16.88
CA HIS A 152 16.22 -5.90 15.65
C HIS A 152 15.03 -5.92 14.68
N PHE A 153 14.61 -4.74 14.26
CA PHE A 153 13.58 -4.57 13.23
C PHE A 153 14.21 -4.41 11.85
N ASP A 154 13.85 -5.30 10.92
CA ASP A 154 14.14 -5.17 9.51
C ASP A 154 12.89 -4.68 8.77
N ALA A 155 12.95 -3.43 8.32
CA ALA A 155 11.85 -2.76 7.63
C ALA A 155 11.54 -3.33 6.24
N ILE A 156 12.52 -3.97 5.58
CA ILE A 156 12.35 -4.51 4.22
C ILE A 156 11.64 -5.86 4.29
N SER A 157 12.07 -6.72 5.21
CA SER A 157 11.48 -8.05 5.37
C SER A 157 10.24 -8.05 6.28
N HIS A 158 9.94 -6.94 6.96
CA HIS A 158 8.89 -6.82 7.98
C HIS A 158 9.04 -7.87 9.08
N VAL A 159 10.24 -7.93 9.67
CA VAL A 159 10.60 -8.94 10.68
C VAL A 159 11.19 -8.28 11.91
N LEU A 160 10.77 -8.77 13.07
CA LEU A 160 11.38 -8.45 14.35
C LEU A 160 12.16 -9.68 14.85
N THR A 161 13.49 -9.56 15.00
CA THR A 161 14.37 -10.67 15.37
C THR A 161 15.04 -10.42 16.72
N GLY A 162 14.87 -11.34 17.67
CA GLY A 162 15.57 -11.32 18.96
C GLY A 162 17.03 -11.75 18.80
N GLU A 163 17.95 -10.97 19.34
CA GLU A 163 19.40 -11.18 19.24
C GLU A 163 19.85 -12.44 20.00
N ARG A 164 19.36 -12.62 21.24
CA ARG A 164 19.77 -13.74 22.11
C ARG A 164 18.97 -15.00 21.85
N THR A 165 17.65 -14.86 21.68
CA THR A 165 16.73 -16.00 21.51
C THR A 165 16.67 -16.50 20.07
N GLY A 166 17.05 -15.65 19.10
CA GLY A 166 16.88 -15.94 17.68
C GLY A 166 15.42 -16.02 17.23
N LYS A 167 14.45 -15.67 18.11
CA LYS A 167 13.02 -15.66 17.77
C LYS A 167 12.76 -14.60 16.71
N ARG A 168 11.98 -14.97 15.70
CA ARG A 168 11.62 -14.08 14.59
C ARG A 168 10.11 -13.99 14.48
N TYR A 169 9.60 -12.77 14.49
CA TYR A 169 8.20 -12.47 14.26
C TYR A 169 8.08 -11.84 12.87
N HIS A 170 7.48 -12.56 11.93
CA HIS A 170 7.21 -12.07 10.59
C HIS A 170 5.75 -11.63 10.46
N MET A 171 5.50 -10.68 9.56
CA MET A 171 4.14 -10.41 9.12
C MET A 171 3.49 -11.68 8.54
N GLY A 172 2.31 -12.02 9.04
CA GLY A 172 1.54 -13.21 8.64
C GLY A 172 1.75 -14.45 9.52
N ASP A 173 2.64 -14.40 10.53
CA ASP A 173 2.76 -15.50 11.48
C ASP A 173 1.51 -15.59 12.37
N SER A 174 1.08 -16.81 12.67
CA SER A 174 0.01 -17.09 13.63
C SER A 174 0.56 -17.11 15.04
N VAL A 175 -0.10 -16.41 15.95
CA VAL A 175 0.28 -16.24 17.34
C VAL A 175 -0.92 -16.38 18.26
N ARG A 176 -0.67 -16.75 19.52
CA ARG A 176 -1.68 -16.73 20.57
C ARG A 176 -1.42 -15.56 21.51
N VAL A 177 -2.44 -14.77 21.74
CA VAL A 177 -2.36 -13.51 22.50
C VAL A 177 -3.47 -13.44 23.52
N LYS A 178 -3.20 -12.72 24.62
CA LYS A 178 -4.16 -12.41 25.67
C LYS A 178 -4.41 -10.91 25.70
N VAL A 179 -5.66 -10.53 25.87
CA VAL A 179 -6.05 -9.12 26.03
C VAL A 179 -5.64 -8.67 27.43
N ALA A 180 -4.67 -7.76 27.52
CA ALA A 180 -4.15 -7.27 28.79
C ALA A 180 -4.89 -6.01 29.26
N ALA A 181 -5.11 -5.06 28.36
CA ALA A 181 -5.82 -3.83 28.67
C ALA A 181 -6.49 -3.26 27.41
N VAL A 182 -7.52 -2.45 27.62
CA VAL A 182 -8.21 -1.72 26.55
C VAL A 182 -8.37 -0.28 27.00
N SER A 183 -7.87 0.66 26.21
CA SER A 183 -7.99 2.09 26.42
C SER A 183 -8.97 2.68 25.41
N LEU A 184 -10.14 3.15 25.88
CA LEU A 184 -11.12 3.84 25.04
C LEU A 184 -10.64 5.23 24.61
N ASP A 185 -9.91 5.92 25.50
CA ASP A 185 -9.43 7.28 25.24
C ASP A 185 -8.38 7.28 24.12
N GLU A 186 -7.48 6.30 24.15
CA GLU A 186 -6.46 6.14 23.11
C GLU A 186 -6.92 5.28 21.93
N ARG A 187 -8.08 4.61 22.04
CA ARG A 187 -8.60 3.62 21.07
C ARG A 187 -7.57 2.53 20.80
N LYS A 188 -6.94 2.03 21.85
CA LYS A 188 -5.88 1.00 21.79
C LYS A 188 -6.26 -0.22 22.60
N ILE A 189 -5.84 -1.37 22.08
CA ILE A 189 -5.97 -2.66 22.72
C ILE A 189 -4.56 -3.21 22.92
N ASP A 190 -4.17 -3.40 24.18
CA ASP A 190 -2.87 -3.96 24.53
C ASP A 190 -2.98 -5.48 24.66
N LEU A 191 -2.10 -6.16 23.94
CA LEU A 191 -2.02 -7.61 23.89
C LEU A 191 -0.70 -8.09 24.49
N VAL A 192 -0.73 -9.28 25.07
CA VAL A 192 0.46 -9.98 25.57
C VAL A 192 0.54 -11.35 24.93
N MET A 193 1.73 -11.78 24.55
CA MET A 193 1.95 -13.10 23.97
C MET A 193 1.71 -14.20 25.00
N VAL A 194 0.92 -15.21 24.65
CA VAL A 194 0.67 -16.38 25.51
C VAL A 194 1.49 -17.56 25.00
N GLY A 195 2.39 -18.03 25.85
CA GLY A 195 3.18 -19.23 25.60
C GLY A 195 4.31 -19.00 24.59
N ALA A 196 5.55 -19.24 25.03
CA ALA A 196 6.70 -19.33 24.16
C ALA A 196 6.67 -20.64 23.34
N ALA A 197 5.75 -20.78 22.38
CA ALA A 197 5.73 -21.87 21.40
C ALA A 197 4.76 -21.50 20.27
N ALA A 198 5.04 -21.68 18.98
CA ALA A 198 6.13 -22.39 18.34
C ALA A 198 6.36 -21.78 16.96
N THR A 199 7.62 -21.77 16.53
CA THR A 199 8.01 -21.83 15.12
C THR A 199 6.99 -22.63 14.33
N SER A 200 6.22 -21.95 13.46
CA SER A 200 5.36 -22.63 12.52
C SER A 200 6.26 -23.48 11.62
N GLY A 201 6.17 -24.79 11.84
CA GLY A 201 6.75 -25.78 10.97
C GLY A 201 6.17 -25.56 9.58
N ARG A 202 6.98 -24.97 8.71
CA ARG A 202 6.80 -25.07 7.27
C ARG A 202 6.73 -26.56 6.97
N LYS A 203 5.53 -27.09 6.75
CA LYS A 203 5.28 -28.44 6.22
C LYS A 203 6.04 -28.53 4.89
N ARG A 204 7.32 -28.92 4.94
CA ARG A 204 8.04 -29.46 3.79
C ARG A 204 7.31 -30.76 3.48
N GLY A 205 6.53 -30.74 2.40
CA GLY A 205 5.91 -31.95 1.88
C GLY A 205 6.97 -33.03 1.72
N SER A 206 6.91 -34.06 2.56
CA SER A 206 7.70 -35.26 2.36
C SER A 206 7.11 -35.97 1.14
N SER A 207 7.82 -35.93 0.01
CA SER A 207 7.49 -36.80 -1.11
C SER A 207 7.69 -38.26 -0.64
N LYS A 208 6.58 -38.97 -0.45
CA LYS A 208 6.59 -40.41 -0.20
C LYS A 208 7.07 -41.09 -1.48
N LYS A 209 8.34 -41.46 -1.47
CA LYS A 209 8.97 -42.36 -2.44
C LYS A 209 8.31 -43.74 -2.31
N SER A 210 7.44 -44.07 -3.26
CA SER A 210 6.81 -45.38 -3.40
C SER A 210 7.87 -46.43 -3.75
N SER A 211 8.23 -47.25 -2.77
CA SER A 211 9.02 -48.46 -2.95
C SER A 211 8.09 -49.62 -3.31
N ARG A 212 7.95 -49.91 -4.61
CA ARG A 212 7.32 -51.16 -5.09
C ARG A 212 8.27 -52.33 -4.86
N LYS A 213 7.99 -53.14 -3.83
CA LYS A 213 8.47 -54.52 -3.71
C LYS A 213 7.59 -55.41 -4.60
N THR A 214 8.18 -55.99 -5.63
CA THR A 214 7.58 -57.08 -6.42
C THR A 214 8.03 -58.41 -5.83
N SER A 215 7.10 -59.15 -5.22
CA SER A 215 7.24 -60.56 -4.87
C SER A 215 6.89 -61.42 -6.08
N ALA A 216 7.82 -62.31 -6.44
CA ALA A 216 7.69 -63.28 -7.51
C ALA A 216 7.08 -64.60 -7.00
N THR A 217 5.98 -65.00 -7.62
CA THR A 217 5.40 -66.36 -7.77
C THR A 217 4.30 -66.17 -8.82
N GLY A 218 4.14 -66.90 -9.92
CA GLY A 218 4.73 -68.12 -10.45
C GLY A 218 3.61 -68.82 -11.23
N ARG A 219 3.71 -68.85 -12.58
CA ARG A 219 2.93 -69.64 -13.58
C ARG A 219 1.44 -69.23 -13.75
N SER A 220 0.86 -69.14 -14.95
CA SER A 220 1.05 -69.93 -16.17
C SER A 220 0.41 -69.29 -17.42
N SER A 221 0.98 -69.59 -18.60
CA SER A 221 0.33 -69.68 -19.94
C SER A 221 -0.25 -68.38 -20.56
N ALA A 222 -0.24 -68.06 -21.85
CA ALA A 222 0.17 -68.67 -23.11
C ALA A 222 0.29 -67.47 -24.10
N LYS A 223 1.37 -67.36 -24.89
CA LYS A 223 1.43 -67.70 -26.33
C LYS A 223 1.19 -66.51 -27.30
N ASN A 224 2.25 -66.22 -28.06
CA ASN A 224 2.35 -65.66 -29.42
C ASN A 224 1.64 -64.33 -29.73
N THR A 225 2.32 -63.33 -30.30
CA THR A 225 2.74 -63.36 -31.70
C THR A 225 3.64 -62.15 -32.06
N SER A 226 4.61 -62.41 -32.96
CA SER A 226 5.18 -61.55 -34.03
C SER A 226 5.58 -60.10 -33.70
N SER A 227 6.87 -59.73 -33.73
CA SER A 227 7.71 -59.42 -34.93
C SER A 227 7.20 -58.19 -35.68
N LYS A 228 7.94 -57.12 -35.96
CA LYS A 228 9.29 -56.95 -36.57
C LYS A 228 9.67 -55.47 -36.33
N ARG A 229 10.93 -55.14 -35.97
CA ARG A 229 12.05 -54.76 -36.89
C ARG A 229 11.68 -53.57 -37.81
N SER A 230 12.49 -52.53 -38.00
CA SER A 230 13.93 -52.38 -37.77
C SER A 230 14.38 -50.95 -38.12
N SER A 231 15.55 -50.60 -37.55
CA SER A 231 16.71 -49.89 -38.16
C SER A 231 16.50 -48.47 -38.70
N ARG A 232 17.33 -47.46 -38.46
CA ARG A 232 18.73 -47.24 -37.97
C ARG A 232 19.35 -46.32 -39.02
N ASP A 233 20.05 -45.28 -38.54
CA ASP A 233 21.31 -44.71 -39.07
C ASP A 233 21.28 -44.12 -40.52
N GLN A 234 22.00 -43.09 -40.91
CA GLN A 234 22.97 -42.17 -40.28
C GLN A 234 23.33 -41.10 -41.33
N LYS A 235 23.73 -39.90 -40.86
CA LYS A 235 24.80 -39.00 -41.39
C LYS A 235 24.64 -38.48 -42.85
N ASP A 236 25.21 -37.36 -43.28
CA ASP A 236 26.32 -36.54 -42.77
C ASP A 236 26.29 -35.13 -43.43
N SER A 237 27.22 -34.31 -42.96
CA SER A 237 27.89 -33.17 -43.61
C SER A 237 27.33 -31.75 -43.38
N ASP A 238 28.03 -30.89 -42.62
CA ASP A 238 29.26 -30.09 -42.93
C ASP A 238 28.90 -28.85 -43.79
N ASN A 239 29.35 -27.60 -43.58
CA ASN A 239 30.48 -27.07 -42.83
C ASN A 239 30.40 -25.50 -42.73
N ARG A 240 31.21 -24.94 -41.80
CA ARG A 240 31.97 -23.64 -41.86
C ARG A 240 31.29 -22.25 -41.76
N ARG A 241 31.24 -21.73 -40.51
CA ARG A 241 32.06 -20.64 -39.88
C ARG A 241 33.20 -19.95 -40.71
N PRO A 242 33.93 -18.88 -40.23
CA PRO A 242 33.68 -17.81 -39.21
C PRO A 242 34.33 -16.40 -39.47
N ARG A 243 34.18 -15.49 -38.47
CA ARG A 243 35.12 -14.44 -37.92
C ARG A 243 35.48 -13.17 -38.74
N LYS A 244 35.40 -12.00 -38.07
CA LYS A 244 36.59 -11.22 -37.64
C LYS A 244 36.29 -10.07 -36.65
N SER A 245 37.17 -9.96 -35.66
CA SER A 245 37.46 -8.81 -34.81
C SER A 245 38.63 -8.00 -35.38
N THR A 246 38.68 -6.68 -35.18
CA THR A 246 39.97 -5.95 -35.06
C THR A 246 39.83 -4.72 -34.16
N ASN A 247 40.93 -4.45 -33.47
CA ASN A 247 41.20 -3.45 -32.45
C ASN A 247 42.25 -2.44 -32.99
N LYS A 248 42.52 -1.35 -32.25
CA LYS A 248 43.56 -0.27 -32.41
C LYS A 248 43.16 0.96 -33.24
N SER A 249 43.54 2.20 -32.93
CA SER A 249 44.45 2.78 -31.90
C SER A 249 44.37 4.32 -31.88
N ALA A 250 44.69 4.90 -30.71
CA ALA A 250 45.40 6.16 -30.40
C ALA A 250 45.45 7.35 -31.40
N GLY A 251 45.16 8.55 -30.87
CA GLY A 251 45.50 9.85 -31.48
C GLY A 251 45.20 11.02 -30.54
N ASN A 252 46.26 11.62 -30.02
CA ASN A 252 46.35 12.72 -29.05
C ASN A 252 46.07 14.10 -29.71
N VAL A 253 45.70 15.12 -28.91
CA VAL A 253 46.21 16.52 -28.90
C VAL A 253 45.19 17.54 -28.32
N LYS A 254 45.63 18.17 -27.19
CA LYS A 254 45.48 19.57 -26.70
C LYS A 254 44.14 20.32 -26.90
N GLY A 255 43.60 21.07 -25.95
CA GLY A 255 44.15 21.71 -24.76
C GLY A 255 43.69 23.17 -24.72
N GLU A 256 43.05 23.58 -23.62
CA GLU A 256 42.96 24.93 -23.00
C GLU A 256 41.75 24.88 -22.04
N GLY A 257 41.81 25.22 -20.74
CA GLY A 257 42.79 25.96 -19.99
C GLY A 257 42.25 27.32 -19.57
N LYS A 258 41.50 27.40 -18.46
CA LYS A 258 41.40 28.51 -17.49
C LYS A 258 40.37 28.12 -16.41
N GLY A 259 40.62 28.10 -15.11
CA GLY A 259 41.73 28.64 -14.33
C GLY A 259 41.28 29.82 -13.46
N LYS A 260 40.88 29.50 -12.22
CA LYS A 260 41.01 30.26 -10.96
C LYS A 260 40.17 31.53 -10.69
N GLY A 261 39.66 31.56 -9.45
CA GLY A 261 39.44 32.79 -8.66
C GLY A 261 38.38 32.62 -7.56
N LYS A 262 38.69 31.92 -6.45
CA LYS A 262 39.11 32.45 -5.13
C LYS A 262 38.01 33.09 -4.26
N GLY A 263 37.84 32.49 -3.08
CA GLY A 263 37.59 33.18 -1.78
C GLY A 263 36.11 33.40 -1.43
N LYS A 264 35.64 33.24 -0.19
CA LYS A 264 36.27 33.02 1.12
C LYS A 264 35.22 32.39 2.03
N GLY A 265 35.63 31.41 2.83
CA GLY A 265 34.98 31.15 4.10
C GLY A 265 35.37 32.22 5.13
N LYS A 266 34.45 32.54 6.03
CA LYS A 266 34.72 32.93 7.42
C LYS A 266 33.50 32.60 8.26
N GLY A 267 33.71 31.79 9.29
CA GLY A 267 32.72 31.53 10.33
C GLY A 267 32.76 32.55 11.46
N ASN A 268 31.72 32.43 12.30
CA ASN A 268 31.60 32.80 13.71
C ASN A 268 31.70 34.28 14.13
N ALA A 269 30.63 34.81 14.72
CA ALA A 269 30.61 35.14 16.15
C ALA A 269 29.24 35.69 16.61
N LYS A 270 28.93 35.31 17.86
CA LYS A 270 27.88 35.78 18.78
C LYS A 270 27.60 37.29 18.75
N ALA A 271 26.33 37.65 18.96
CA ALA A 271 25.97 38.79 19.80
C ALA A 271 24.61 38.55 20.49
N ARG A 272 24.69 38.25 21.79
CA ARG A 272 23.64 38.58 22.77
C ARG A 272 23.80 40.08 23.07
N ALA A 273 22.70 40.82 23.09
CA ALA A 273 22.58 42.02 23.90
C ALA A 273 21.14 42.17 24.39
N ASN A 274 21.02 42.47 25.67
CA ASN A 274 19.84 42.53 26.50
C ASN A 274 19.84 43.94 27.12
N ALA A 275 18.75 44.71 26.99
CA ALA A 275 18.40 45.87 27.81
C ALA A 275 16.96 46.30 27.45
N LYS A 276 15.93 46.00 28.25
CA LYS A 276 15.44 46.69 29.47
C LYS A 276 14.68 48.01 29.23
N GLY A 277 13.43 48.02 29.72
CA GLY A 277 12.63 49.19 30.14
C GLY A 277 11.63 49.70 29.09
N SER A 278 10.38 50.09 29.38
CA SER A 278 9.51 50.14 30.56
C SER A 278 8.16 50.73 30.09
N ALA A 279 7.11 50.61 30.91
CA ALA A 279 5.77 51.24 30.86
C ALA A 279 4.73 50.58 29.92
N ASN A 280 3.78 49.78 30.41
CA ASN A 280 2.66 50.07 31.32
C ASN A 280 1.57 50.97 30.70
N SER A 281 0.45 50.38 30.25
CA SER A 281 -0.88 50.96 30.45
C SER A 281 -1.97 49.90 30.35
N ARG A 282 -2.50 49.51 31.52
CA ARG A 282 -3.83 48.94 31.70
C ARG A 282 -4.89 50.02 31.44
N SER A 283 -5.96 49.68 30.72
CA SER A 283 -7.28 50.31 30.88
C SER A 283 -8.35 49.30 30.47
N ARG A 284 -8.89 48.53 31.43
CA ARG A 284 -10.17 48.79 32.13
C ARG A 284 -11.39 48.90 31.21
N LYS A 285 -12.18 47.81 31.21
CA LYS A 285 -13.64 47.86 31.06
C LYS A 285 -14.24 48.89 32.03
N PRO A 286 -15.39 49.46 31.68
CA PRO A 286 -16.54 49.29 32.56
C PRO A 286 -17.78 48.81 31.80
N GLY A 287 -18.51 47.88 32.41
CA GLY A 287 -19.90 47.64 32.06
C GLY A 287 -20.79 48.61 32.85
N SER A 288 -21.89 49.04 32.24
CA SER A 288 -23.14 49.42 32.92
C SER A 288 -24.23 49.77 31.90
N ARG A 289 -25.29 48.94 31.90
CA ARG A 289 -26.72 49.26 31.72
C ARG A 289 -27.16 50.08 30.50
N ARG A 290 -27.93 49.43 29.61
CA ARG A 290 -29.39 49.53 29.58
C ARG A 290 -30.00 48.33 28.87
#